data_AF-A0A353GRP2-F1
#
_entry.id   AF-A0A353GRP2-F1
#
_cell.length_a   1.000
_cell.length_b   1.000
_cell.length_c   1.000
_cell.angle_alpha   90.00
_cell.angle_beta   90.00
_cell.angle_gamma   90.00
#
_symmetry.space_group_name_H-M   'P 1'
#
loop_
_entity.id
_entity.type
_entity.pdbx_description
1 polymer ?
#
loop_
_entity_poly.entity_id
_entity_poly.type
_entity_poly.pdbx_seq_one_letter_code
_entity_poly.pdbx_strand_id
1 'polypeptide(L)'
;MLTDKDLGIKKFILDRIMQIDDELVKDDPEYKELGERPDELLKLVAAKLSPEDSKLLKEYDNIYFGPICRREELIYSQALMDGILMGYWVAMVGLGVEKIKV
;
A
#
# COMPACT_ATOMS: atom_id res chain seq x y z
N MET A 1 -8.72 4.16 -6.27
CA MET A 1 -8.86 4.03 -4.81
C MET A 1 -9.93 2.99 -4.54
N LEU A 2 -9.54 1.88 -3.91
CA LEU A 2 -10.49 0.91 -3.33
C LEU A 2 -11.20 1.58 -2.15
N THR A 3 -12.48 1.28 -1.96
CA THR A 3 -13.32 1.86 -0.92
C THR A 3 -14.16 0.80 -0.22
N ASP A 4 -14.60 1.09 1.00
CA ASP A 4 -15.51 0.26 1.79
C ASP A 4 -16.86 -0.02 1.09
N LYS A 5 -17.22 0.82 0.11
CA LYS A 5 -18.41 0.67 -0.74
C LYS A 5 -18.22 -0.30 -1.91
N ASP A 6 -16.99 -0.71 -2.21
CA ASP A 6 -16.75 -1.69 -3.25
C ASP A 6 -17.33 -3.06 -2.86
N LEU A 7 -17.69 -3.87 -3.87
CA LEU A 7 -18.29 -5.20 -3.70
C LEU A 7 -17.51 -6.27 -4.46
N GLY A 8 -17.75 -7.54 -4.11
CA GLY A 8 -17.14 -8.69 -4.77
C GLY A 8 -15.63 -8.72 -4.60
N ILE A 9 -14.90 -8.93 -5.71
CA ILE A 9 -13.44 -9.09 -5.68
C ILE A 9 -12.72 -7.85 -5.10
N LYS A 10 -13.21 -6.65 -5.39
CA LYS A 10 -12.62 -5.40 -4.87
C LYS A 10 -12.72 -5.31 -3.36
N LYS A 11 -13.86 -5.71 -2.79
CA LYS A 11 -14.05 -5.79 -1.33
C LYS A 11 -13.09 -6.81 -0.72
N PHE A 12 -13.03 -8.00 -1.30
CA PHE A 12 -12.11 -9.05 -0.84
C PHE A 12 -10.66 -8.56 -0.80
N ILE A 13 -10.21 -7.85 -1.85
CA ILE A 13 -8.87 -7.26 -1.92
C ILE A 13 -8.68 -6.24 -0.81
N LEU A 14 -9.61 -5.30 -0.64
CA LEU A 14 -9.52 -4.29 0.41
C LEU A 14 -9.46 -4.92 1.81
N ASP A 15 -10.36 -5.87 2.10
CA ASP A 15 -10.41 -6.58 3.38
C ASP A 15 -9.07 -7.31 3.64
N ARG A 16 -8.47 -7.92 2.61
CA ARG A 16 -7.17 -8.59 2.76
C ARG A 16 -6.01 -7.63 2.96
N ILE A 17 -6.01 -6.47 2.29
CA ILE A 17 -5.00 -5.42 2.51
C ILE A 17 -5.08 -4.92 3.96
N MET A 18 -6.29 -4.62 4.45
CA MET A 18 -6.49 -4.20 5.84
C MET A 18 -6.02 -5.26 6.83
N GLN A 19 -6.31 -6.53 6.57
CA GLN A 19 -5.84 -7.62 7.42
C GLN A 19 -4.31 -7.73 7.44
N ILE A 20 -3.64 -7.55 6.30
CA ILE A 20 -2.17 -7.55 6.23
C ILE A 20 -1.60 -6.39 7.05
N ASP A 21 -2.20 -5.20 6.95
CA ASP A 21 -1.79 -4.03 7.72
C ASP A 21 -1.92 -4.29 9.24
N ASP A 22 -3.08 -4.80 9.66
CA ASP A 22 -3.40 -5.07 11.06
C ASP A 22 -2.57 -6.22 11.67
N GLU A 23 -2.27 -7.28 10.90
CA GLU A 23 -1.65 -8.51 11.41
C GLU A 23 -0.14 -8.61 11.14
N LEU A 24 0.35 -8.04 10.04
CA LEU A 24 1.75 -8.18 9.64
C LEU A 24 2.51 -6.87 9.83
N VAL A 25 2.03 -5.78 9.22
CA VAL A 25 2.75 -4.50 9.24
C VAL A 25 2.83 -3.94 10.65
N LYS A 26 1.71 -3.99 11.38
CA LYS A 26 1.65 -3.53 12.77
C LYS A 26 2.65 -4.23 13.69
N ASP A 27 3.02 -5.48 13.44
CA ASP A 27 3.91 -6.23 14.32
C ASP A 27 5.35 -6.33 13.78
N ASP A 28 5.61 -5.81 12.59
CA ASP A 28 6.94 -5.76 12.01
C ASP A 28 7.84 -4.74 12.76
N PRO A 29 8.95 -5.19 13.36
CA PRO A 29 9.80 -4.32 14.17
C PRO A 29 10.63 -3.34 13.32
N GLU A 30 11.03 -3.74 12.11
CA GLU A 30 11.80 -2.87 11.20
C GLU A 30 10.92 -1.74 10.68
N TYR A 31 9.69 -2.04 10.30
CA TYR A 31 8.70 -1.04 9.90
C TYR A 31 8.44 -0.01 11.00
N LYS A 32 8.27 -0.47 12.25
CA LYS A 32 8.11 0.43 13.41
C LYS A 32 9.32 1.36 13.58
N GLU A 33 10.52 0.79 13.61
CA GLU A 33 11.75 1.56 13.79
C GLU A 33 11.93 2.62 12.70
N LEU A 34 11.66 2.24 11.45
CA LEU A 34 11.70 3.15 10.29
C LEU A 34 10.64 4.26 10.38
N GLY A 35 9.50 4.02 11.04
CA GLY A 35 8.41 4.97 11.19
C GLY A 35 8.58 5.97 12.35
N GLU A 36 9.26 5.58 13.43
CA GLU A 36 9.40 6.41 14.64
C GLU A 36 10.21 7.69 14.38
N ARG A 37 11.40 7.55 13.77
CA ARG A 37 12.33 8.66 13.64
C ARG A 37 11.82 9.79 12.72
N PRO A 38 11.22 9.50 11.54
CA PRO A 38 10.66 10.55 10.69
C PRO A 38 9.55 11.35 11.36
N ASP A 39 8.63 10.71 12.08
CA ASP A 39 7.52 11.38 12.77
C ASP A 39 8.03 12.31 13.89
N GLU A 40 9.02 11.86 14.68
CA GLU A 40 9.68 12.70 15.67
C GLU A 40 10.30 13.96 15.06
N LEU A 41 11.07 13.79 13.97
CA LEU A 41 11.73 14.90 13.30
C LEU A 41 10.71 15.89 12.73
N LEU A 42 9.62 15.40 12.13
CA LEU A 42 8.56 16.23 11.61
C LEU A 42 7.90 17.06 12.71
N LYS A 43 7.59 16.45 13.86
CA LYS A 43 7.05 17.15 15.03
C LYS A 43 8.00 18.23 15.55
N LEU A 44 9.30 17.93 15.65
CA LEU A 44 10.31 18.88 16.10
C LEU A 44 10.50 20.06 15.13
N VAL A 45 10.42 19.81 13.83
CA VAL A 45 10.47 20.86 12.80
C VAL A 45 9.22 21.71 12.87
N ALA A 46 8.04 21.09 12.88
CA ALA A 46 6.76 21.80 12.95
C ALA A 46 6.65 22.73 14.17
N ALA A 47 7.19 22.31 15.32
CA ALA A 47 7.19 23.12 16.55
C ALA A 47 8.05 24.41 16.46
N LYS A 48 8.98 24.49 15.51
CA LYS A 48 9.85 25.67 15.30
C LYS A 48 9.34 26.62 14.22
N LEU A 49 8.34 26.21 13.46
CA LEU A 49 7.82 26.97 12.33
C LEU A 49 6.78 28.01 12.78
N SER A 50 6.68 29.08 12.01
CA SER A 50 5.53 29.99 12.08
C SER A 50 4.23 29.24 11.70
N PRO A 51 3.05 29.75 12.08
CA PRO A 51 1.78 29.16 11.63
C PRO A 51 1.66 29.06 10.11
N GLU A 52 2.14 30.06 9.38
CA GLU A 52 2.16 30.10 7.93
C GLU A 52 3.08 29.02 7.33
N ASP A 53 4.30 28.88 7.84
CA ASP A 53 5.25 27.88 7.37
C ASP A 53 4.82 26.46 7.76
N SER A 54 4.20 26.29 8.92
CA SER A 54 3.61 25.00 9.32
C SER A 54 2.48 24.59 8.38
N LYS A 55 1.68 25.54 7.89
CA LYS A 55 0.65 25.27 6.88
C LYS A 55 1.27 24.85 5.54
N LEU A 56 2.34 25.53 5.12
CA LEU A 56 3.09 25.16 3.91
C LEU A 56 3.71 23.76 4.01
N LEU A 57 4.27 23.41 5.17
CA LEU A 57 4.83 22.07 5.41
C LEU A 57 3.75 20.99 5.28
N LYS A 58 2.56 21.19 5.88
CA LYS A 58 1.44 20.25 5.74
C LYS A 58 0.96 20.11 4.29
N GLU A 59 0.93 21.21 3.54
CA GLU A 59 0.57 21.18 2.13
C GLU A 59 1.61 20.42 1.30
N TYR A 60 2.90 20.65 1.56
CA TYR A 60 3.99 19.90 0.97
C TYR A 60 3.86 18.40 1.25
N ASP A 61 3.65 18.00 2.51
CA ASP A 61 3.52 16.59 2.88
C ASP A 61 2.36 15.93 2.11
N ASN A 62 1.20 16.57 2.07
CA ASN A 62 0.04 16.06 1.34
C ASN A 62 0.33 15.89 -0.17
N ILE A 63 0.99 16.88 -0.78
CA ILE A 63 1.35 16.83 -2.21
C ILE A 63 2.44 15.78 -2.46
N TYR A 64 3.37 15.60 -1.54
CA TYR A 64 4.47 14.65 -1.66
C TYR A 64 3.99 13.20 -1.52
N PHE A 65 3.14 12.91 -0.54
CA PHE A 65 2.62 11.56 -0.30
C PHE A 65 1.58 11.12 -1.34
N GLY A 66 0.79 12.03 -1.91
CA GLY A 66 -0.24 11.68 -2.90
C GLY A 66 0.26 10.81 -4.07
N PRO A 67 1.31 11.21 -4.80
CA PRO A 67 1.92 10.40 -5.85
C PRO A 67 2.52 9.08 -5.36
N ILE A 68 3.09 9.04 -4.15
CA ILE A 68 3.67 7.83 -3.55
C ILE A 68 2.56 6.80 -3.30
N CYS A 69 1.49 7.21 -2.61
CA CYS A 69 0.33 6.35 -2.36
C CYS A 69 -0.28 5.84 -3.68
N ARG A 70 -0.37 6.70 -4.71
CA ARG A 70 -0.91 6.28 -6.01
C ARG A 70 0.01 5.27 -6.71
N ARG A 71 1.33 5.44 -6.61
CA ARG A 71 2.30 4.48 -7.16
C ARG A 71 2.18 3.12 -6.46
N GLU A 72 2.09 3.11 -5.14
CA GLU A 72 1.93 1.87 -4.37
C GLU A 72 0.62 1.16 -4.72
N GLU A 73 -0.50 1.89 -4.81
CA GLU A 73 -1.79 1.32 -5.24
C GLU A 73 -1.66 0.62 -6.61
N LEU A 74 -0.94 1.22 -7.56
CA LEU A 74 -0.70 0.63 -8.89
C LEU A 74 0.16 -0.64 -8.79
N ILE A 75 1.25 -0.61 -8.01
CA ILE A 75 2.15 -1.76 -7.81
C ILE A 75 1.39 -2.93 -7.18
N TYR A 76 0.65 -2.69 -6.10
CA TYR A 76 -0.11 -3.75 -5.42
C TYR A 76 -1.22 -4.32 -6.31
N SER A 77 -1.90 -3.46 -7.07
CA SER A 77 -2.93 -3.92 -8.01
C SER A 77 -2.34 -4.81 -9.10
N GLN A 78 -1.17 -4.45 -9.65
CA GLN A 78 -0.50 -5.26 -10.67
C GLN A 78 0.03 -6.57 -10.09
N ALA A 79 0.70 -6.52 -8.93
CA ALA A 79 1.23 -7.70 -8.25
C ALA A 79 0.12 -8.72 -7.92
N LEU A 80 -1.07 -8.26 -7.56
CA LEU A 80 -2.23 -9.13 -7.36
C LEU A 80 -2.64 -9.82 -8.67
N MET A 81 -2.74 -9.07 -9.77
CA MET A 81 -3.09 -9.65 -11.08
C MET A 81 -2.05 -10.67 -11.53
N ASP A 82 -0.77 -10.37 -11.34
CA ASP A 82 0.34 -11.27 -11.63
C ASP A 82 0.25 -12.54 -10.78
N GLY A 83 -0.09 -12.42 -9.50
CA GLY A 83 -0.31 -13.55 -8.60
C GLY A 83 -1.49 -14.43 -9.01
N ILE A 84 -2.60 -13.85 -9.46
CA ILE A 84 -3.76 -14.59 -9.98
C ILE A 84 -3.38 -15.35 -11.26
N LEU A 85 -2.70 -14.68 -12.20
CA LEU A 85 -2.23 -15.30 -13.44
C LEU A 85 -1.27 -16.45 -13.17
N MET A 86 -0.34 -16.26 -12.23
CA MET A 86 0.59 -17.31 -11.79
C MET A 86 -0.16 -18.49 -11.17
N GLY A 87 -1.13 -18.22 -10.28
CA GLY A 87 -1.96 -19.27 -9.66
C GLY A 87 -2.74 -20.08 -10.70
N TYR A 88 -3.32 -19.40 -11.70
CA TYR A 88 -4.00 -20.06 -12.82
C TYR A 88 -3.04 -20.92 -13.64
N TRP A 89 -1.86 -20.40 -13.97
CA TRP A 89 -0.83 -21.13 -14.70
C TRP A 89 -0.39 -22.39 -13.94
N VAL A 90 -0.12 -22.28 -12.63
CA VAL A 90 0.24 -23.41 -11.77
C VAL A 90 -0.86 -24.48 -11.75
N ALA A 91 -2.13 -24.06 -11.64
CA ALA A 91 -3.26 -24.99 -11.67
C ALA A 91 -3.35 -25.74 -13.02
N MET A 92 -3.17 -25.03 -14.13
CA MET A 92 -3.20 -25.60 -15.48
C MET A 92 -2.07 -26.59 -15.74
N VAL A 93 -0.85 -26.27 -15.30
CA VAL A 93 0.30 -27.19 -15.36
C VAL A 93 0.04 -28.42 -14.48
N GLY A 94 -0.50 -28.22 -13.27
CA GLY A 94 -0.88 -29.32 -12.37
C GLY A 94 -1.95 -30.25 -12.95
N LEU A 95 -2.77 -29.75 -13.88
CA LEU A 95 -3.77 -30.52 -14.63
C LEU A 95 -3.22 -31.13 -15.94
N GLY A 96 -1.92 -31.01 -16.21
CA GLY A 96 -1.26 -31.58 -17.39
C GLY A 96 -1.44 -30.78 -18.68
N VAL A 97 -1.89 -29.52 -18.59
CA VAL A 97 -2.01 -28.63 -19.75
C VAL A 97 -0.71 -27.87 -19.97
N GLU A 98 0.13 -28.37 -20.88
CA GLU A 98 1.50 -27.86 -21.10
C GLU A 98 1.59 -26.56 -21.93
N LYS A 99 0.52 -26.14 -22.62
CA LYS A 99 0.53 -24.93 -23.46
C LYS A 99 -0.72 -24.09 -23.25
N ILE A 100 -0.51 -22.89 -22.70
CA ILE A 100 -1.49 -21.82 -22.68
C ILE A 100 -1.12 -20.84 -23.80
N LYS A 101 -1.98 -20.70 -24.82
CA LYS A 101 -1.89 -19.56 -25.73
C LYS A 101 -2.43 -18.36 -24.98
N VAL A 102 -1.53 -17.44 -24.64
CA VAL A 102 -1.86 -16.10 -24.12
C VAL A 102 -2.13 -15.19 -25.31
#